data_AF-A0ABD1G7N0-F1
#
_entry.id   AF-A0ABD1G7N0-F1
#
_cell.length_a   1.000
_cell.length_b   1.000
_cell.length_c   1.000
_cell.angle_alpha   90.00
_cell.angle_beta   90.00
_cell.angle_gamma   90.00
#
_symmetry.space_group_name_H-M   'P 1'
#
loop_
_entity.id
_entity.type
_entity.pdbx_description
1 polymer ?
#
loop_
_entity_poly.entity_id
_entity_poly.type
_entity_poly.pdbx_seq_one_letter_code
_entity_poly.pdbx_strand_id
1 'polypeptide(L)'
;MSAIAGESSGEIPTGNRAETNITENIPWTEYALHQAQIAQKTIDSTVENAIEVTRSRVDRILTTSSAHFNQTIDSLQDLKSEYNTYEDIAFAKIKEGFLLAYSHPLITTGAVVGVGSLGLKKSRQFLTYKTMRIFLSEQTLLSRADARVKELRQSIELLKGESEKLEKRALQAEEHLVRGRTKLRQAGKQIQGVIASSYKIERQARGLKDALNEFPSREASRFRTEVTNLAKEAKKERNALSKEVTKISNHGISV
;
A
#
# COMPACT_ATOMS: atom_id res chain seq x y z
N MET A 1 -51.74 -26.25 -66.12
CA MET A 1 -50.85 -27.25 -66.77
C MET A 1 -49.62 -27.35 -65.88
N SER A 2 -49.61 -28.11 -64.78
CA SER A 2 -49.63 -29.58 -64.66
C SER A 2 -48.62 -30.28 -65.55
N ALA A 3 -47.50 -30.71 -64.96
CA ALA A 3 -46.87 -32.01 -65.22
C ALA A 3 -45.85 -32.31 -64.10
N ILE A 4 -46.16 -33.37 -63.37
CA ILE A 4 -45.41 -34.04 -62.30
C ILE A 4 -44.73 -35.28 -62.93
N ALA A 5 -43.69 -35.78 -62.25
CA ALA A 5 -43.25 -37.18 -62.16
C ALA A 5 -41.97 -37.57 -62.92
N GLY A 6 -41.08 -38.25 -62.18
CA GLY A 6 -39.93 -38.97 -62.71
C GLY A 6 -38.93 -39.38 -61.61
N GLU A 7 -39.37 -40.26 -60.71
CA GLU A 7 -38.62 -40.90 -59.62
C GLU A 7 -37.73 -42.07 -60.11
N SER A 8 -36.87 -42.60 -59.22
CA SER A 8 -36.16 -43.92 -59.26
C SER A 8 -34.66 -43.85 -59.61
N SER A 9 -33.71 -44.54 -58.98
CA SER A 9 -33.59 -45.36 -57.76
C SER A 9 -32.09 -45.51 -57.47
N GLY A 10 -31.73 -45.83 -56.22
CA GLY A 10 -30.34 -45.93 -55.79
C GLY A 10 -29.61 -47.21 -56.22
N GLU A 11 -28.28 -47.18 -56.07
CA GLU A 11 -27.44 -48.33 -55.74
C GLU A 11 -26.04 -47.83 -55.31
N ILE A 12 -25.59 -48.29 -54.14
CA ILE A 12 -24.17 -48.30 -53.71
C ILE A 12 -23.70 -49.74 -53.90
N PRO A 13 -22.47 -49.96 -54.40
CA PRO A 13 -21.61 -50.85 -53.61
C PRO A 13 -20.14 -50.44 -53.51
N THR A 14 -19.67 -50.59 -52.27
CA THR A 14 -18.40 -51.23 -51.86
C THR A 14 -17.05 -50.58 -52.18
N GLY A 15 -16.39 -50.19 -51.07
CA GLY A 15 -15.14 -50.84 -50.67
C GLY A 15 -13.86 -50.17 -51.15
N ASN A 16 -13.13 -49.55 -50.21
CA ASN A 16 -11.71 -49.82 -49.95
C ASN A 16 -11.29 -49.12 -48.64
N ARG A 17 -10.66 -49.89 -47.75
CA ARG A 17 -10.14 -49.45 -46.45
C ARG A 17 -8.61 -49.60 -46.46
N ALA A 18 -7.97 -48.61 -45.83
CA ALA A 18 -6.54 -48.46 -45.50
C ALA A 18 -5.67 -48.04 -46.71
N GLU A 19 -4.74 -47.08 -46.62
CA GLU A 19 -3.77 -46.83 -45.56
C GLU A 19 -3.32 -45.34 -45.48
N THR A 20 -3.01 -44.92 -44.25
CA THR A 20 -1.97 -43.95 -43.82
C THR A 20 -1.70 -42.67 -44.63
N ASN A 21 -2.00 -41.51 -44.03
CA ASN A 21 -1.12 -40.33 -44.05
C ASN A 21 -1.47 -39.43 -42.85
N ILE A 22 -0.90 -39.78 -41.69
CA ILE A 22 -0.67 -38.81 -40.62
C ILE A 22 0.67 -38.19 -41.00
N THR A 23 0.68 -36.88 -41.25
CA THR A 23 1.79 -35.91 -41.15
C THR A 23 1.65 -34.94 -42.32
N GLU A 24 0.83 -33.90 -42.16
CA GLU A 24 1.23 -32.57 -42.63
C GLU A 24 0.34 -31.48 -42.04
N ASN A 25 1.02 -30.48 -41.49
CA ASN A 25 0.58 -29.10 -41.32
C ASN A 25 -0.41 -28.78 -40.18
N ILE A 26 0.15 -28.54 -38.99
CA ILE A 26 -0.54 -27.85 -37.90
C ILE A 26 0.12 -26.46 -37.64
N PRO A 27 -0.11 -25.46 -38.51
CA PRO A 27 0.43 -24.10 -38.33
C PRO A 27 -0.18 -23.36 -37.12
N TRP A 28 -1.34 -23.80 -36.62
CA TRP A 28 -1.98 -23.18 -35.46
C TRP A 28 -1.38 -23.60 -34.13
N THR A 29 -0.75 -24.79 -34.02
CA THR A 29 -0.08 -25.20 -32.77
C THR A 29 1.19 -24.41 -32.55
N GLU A 30 1.91 -24.09 -33.62
CA GLU A 30 3.12 -23.27 -33.54
C GLU A 30 2.76 -21.80 -33.25
N TYR A 31 1.67 -21.29 -33.83
CA TYR A 31 1.10 -20.00 -33.47
C TYR A 31 0.62 -19.94 -32.01
N ALA A 32 -0.07 -20.97 -31.53
CA ALA A 32 -0.54 -21.06 -30.15
C ALA A 32 0.62 -21.19 -29.15
N LEU A 33 1.66 -21.94 -29.51
CA LEU A 33 2.88 -22.09 -28.70
C LEU A 33 3.65 -20.76 -28.62
N HIS A 34 3.77 -20.04 -29.73
CA HIS A 34 4.40 -18.72 -29.78
C HIS A 34 3.61 -17.67 -28.98
N GLN A 35 2.27 -17.67 -29.09
CA GLN A 35 1.42 -16.78 -28.29
C GLN A 35 1.43 -17.13 -26.80
N ALA A 36 1.48 -18.41 -26.45
CA ALA A 36 1.64 -18.85 -25.07
C ALA A 36 2.99 -18.41 -24.49
N GLN A 37 4.07 -18.48 -25.26
CA GLN A 37 5.39 -18.02 -24.84
C GLN A 37 5.44 -16.49 -24.67
N ILE A 38 4.80 -15.72 -25.55
CA ILE A 38 4.72 -14.26 -25.42
C ILE A 38 3.88 -13.88 -24.22
N ALA A 39 2.72 -14.52 -24.02
CA ALA A 39 1.87 -14.29 -22.86
C ALA A 39 2.61 -14.65 -21.56
N GLN A 40 3.32 -15.78 -21.53
CA GLN A 40 4.12 -16.21 -20.38
C GLN A 40 5.23 -15.21 -20.09
N LYS A 41 6.03 -14.80 -21.08
CA LYS A 41 7.09 -13.80 -20.91
C LYS A 41 6.57 -12.42 -20.46
N THR A 42 5.38 -12.04 -20.95
CA THR A 42 4.75 -10.76 -20.56
C THR A 42 4.21 -10.82 -19.14
N ILE A 43 3.62 -11.94 -18.74
CA ILE A 43 3.14 -12.17 -17.38
C ILE A 43 4.33 -12.25 -16.42
N ASP A 44 5.36 -13.04 -16.75
CA ASP A 44 6.55 -13.20 -15.92
C ASP A 44 7.25 -11.86 -15.71
N SER A 45 7.46 -11.05 -16.76
CA SER A 45 8.07 -9.72 -16.63
C SER A 45 7.19 -8.69 -15.88
N THR A 46 5.87 -8.74 -16.04
CA THR A 46 4.95 -7.85 -15.31
C THR A 46 4.85 -8.23 -13.84
N VAL A 47 4.86 -9.53 -13.55
CA VAL A 47 4.86 -10.08 -12.19
C VAL A 47 6.18 -9.79 -11.50
N GLU A 48 7.33 -9.98 -12.16
CA GLU A 48 8.64 -9.66 -11.59
C GLU A 48 8.76 -8.16 -11.27
N ASN A 49 8.35 -7.27 -12.20
CA ASN A 49 8.34 -5.83 -11.97
C ASN A 49 7.35 -5.42 -10.85
N ALA A 50 6.17 -6.03 -10.80
CA ALA A 50 5.20 -5.74 -9.73
C ALA A 50 5.71 -6.26 -8.37
N ILE A 51 6.41 -7.39 -8.34
CA ILE A 51 7.05 -7.96 -7.15
C ILE A 51 8.19 -7.06 -6.69
N GLU A 52 9.04 -6.56 -7.58
CA GLU A 52 10.15 -5.67 -7.25
C GLU A 52 9.67 -4.31 -6.73
N VAL A 53 8.66 -3.71 -7.38
CA VAL A 53 8.04 -2.46 -6.94
C VAL A 53 7.30 -2.65 -5.60
N THR A 54 6.68 -3.81 -5.38
CA THR A 54 6.05 -4.12 -4.08
C THR A 54 7.10 -4.35 -2.99
N ARG A 55 8.16 -5.12 -3.27
CA ARG A 55 9.26 -5.39 -2.34
C ARG A 55 9.94 -4.10 -1.91
N SER A 56 10.30 -3.22 -2.84
CA SER A 56 10.94 -1.93 -2.51
C SER A 56 10.05 -0.99 -1.68
N ARG A 57 8.74 -1.01 -1.90
CA ARG A 57 7.77 -0.27 -1.07
C ARG A 57 7.59 -0.91 0.31
N VAL A 58 7.56 -2.24 0.37
CA VAL A 58 7.46 -3.01 1.62
C VAL A 58 8.72 -2.85 2.46
N ASP A 59 9.92 -2.93 1.89
CA ASP A 59 11.18 -2.69 2.60
C ASP A 59 11.22 -1.30 3.22
N ARG A 60 10.75 -0.28 2.49
CA ARG A 60 10.66 1.10 2.98
C ARG A 60 9.61 1.29 4.10
N ILE A 61 8.55 0.49 4.10
CA ILE A 61 7.55 0.43 5.18
C ILE A 61 8.12 -0.35 6.37
N LEU A 62 8.81 -1.46 6.15
CA LEU A 62 9.45 -2.29 7.17
C LEU A 62 10.54 -1.52 7.92
N THR A 63 11.36 -0.72 7.23
CA THR A 63 12.36 0.13 7.89
C THR A 63 11.73 1.21 8.76
N THR A 64 10.58 1.74 8.36
CA THR A 64 9.82 2.78 9.10
C THR A 64 8.96 2.18 10.23
N SER A 65 8.52 0.93 10.10
CA SER A 65 7.59 0.23 11.01
C SER A 65 8.28 -0.73 12.00
N SER A 66 9.60 -0.89 11.89
CA SER A 66 10.42 -1.82 12.68
C SER A 66 10.21 -1.71 14.19
N ALA A 67 10.05 -0.50 14.73
CA ALA A 67 9.80 -0.28 16.16
C ALA A 67 8.46 -0.88 16.65
N HIS A 68 7.41 -0.82 15.82
CA HIS A 68 6.09 -1.38 16.14
C HIS A 68 6.00 -2.88 15.85
N PHE A 69 6.78 -3.37 14.89
CA PHE A 69 6.88 -4.81 14.58
C PHE A 69 7.61 -5.57 15.70
N ASN A 70 8.67 -5.00 16.27
CA ASN A 70 9.36 -5.60 17.41
C ASN A 70 8.42 -5.74 18.62
N GLN A 71 7.62 -4.71 18.91
CA GLN A 71 6.61 -4.76 19.99
C GLN A 71 5.53 -5.84 19.75
N THR A 72 5.18 -6.10 18.48
CA THR A 72 4.23 -7.16 18.12
C THR A 72 4.89 -8.54 18.22
N ILE A 73 6.16 -8.68 17.83
CA ILE A 73 6.92 -9.93 18.00
C ILE A 73 7.09 -10.28 19.47
N ASP A 74 7.37 -9.30 20.33
CA ASP A 74 7.53 -9.52 21.76
C ASP A 74 6.21 -10.01 22.37
N SER A 75 5.06 -9.42 22.00
CA SER A 75 3.75 -9.93 22.46
C SER A 75 3.41 -11.34 21.97
N LEU A 76 3.89 -11.76 20.79
CA LEU A 76 3.73 -13.14 20.31
C LEU A 76 4.65 -14.11 21.05
N GLN A 77 5.84 -13.68 21.47
CA GLN A 77 6.73 -14.48 22.30
C GLN A 77 6.16 -14.67 23.71
N ASP A 78 5.57 -13.63 24.30
CA ASP A 78 4.87 -13.72 25.58
C ASP A 78 3.69 -14.70 25.49
N LEU A 79 2.84 -14.60 24.46
CA LEU A 79 1.74 -15.55 24.25
C LEU A 79 2.20 -16.99 24.00
N LYS A 80 3.33 -17.18 23.31
CA LYS A 80 3.94 -18.51 23.14
C LYS A 80 4.40 -19.08 24.47
N SER A 81 5.01 -18.25 25.32
CA SER A 81 5.46 -18.67 26.65
C SER A 81 4.27 -19.04 27.54
N GLU A 82 3.19 -18.25 27.50
CA GLU A 82 1.96 -18.49 28.25
C GLU A 82 1.27 -19.76 27.74
N TYR A 83 1.22 -20.00 26.43
CA TYR A 83 0.70 -21.23 25.83
C TYR A 83 1.48 -22.48 26.27
N ASN A 84 2.83 -22.42 26.27
CA ASN A 84 3.66 -23.54 26.71
C ASN A 84 3.36 -23.95 28.16
N THR A 85 3.04 -23.01 29.05
CA THR A 85 2.67 -23.36 30.44
C THR A 85 1.38 -24.16 30.52
N TYR A 86 0.38 -23.85 29.68
CA TYR A 86 -0.86 -24.62 29.60
C TYR A 86 -0.68 -25.96 28.91
N GLU A 87 0.17 -26.00 27.88
CA GLU A 87 0.55 -27.22 27.17
C GLU A 87 1.25 -28.20 28.12
N ASP A 88 2.18 -27.73 28.96
CA ASP A 88 2.87 -28.54 29.96
C ASP A 88 1.93 -29.07 31.05
N ILE A 89 0.95 -28.28 31.51
CA ILE A 89 -0.08 -28.74 32.46
C ILE A 89 -0.98 -29.81 31.82
N ALA A 90 -1.36 -29.62 30.55
CA ALA A 90 -2.18 -30.59 29.83
C ALA A 90 -1.42 -31.90 29.58
N PHE A 91 -0.16 -31.84 29.15
CA PHE A 91 0.68 -33.02 28.96
C PHE A 91 1.07 -33.70 30.27
N ALA A 92 1.24 -32.95 31.36
CA ALA A 92 1.43 -33.51 32.69
C ALA A 92 0.20 -34.35 33.09
N LYS A 93 -1.02 -33.82 32.93
CA LYS A 93 -2.26 -34.56 33.20
C LYS A 93 -2.47 -35.76 32.28
N ILE A 94 -2.07 -35.67 31.02
CA ILE A 94 -2.12 -36.81 30.07
C ILE A 94 -1.12 -37.88 30.48
N LYS A 95 0.10 -37.52 30.88
CA LYS A 95 1.13 -38.47 31.38
C LYS A 95 0.71 -39.11 32.70
N GLU A 96 0.07 -38.35 33.58
CA GLU A 96 -0.49 -38.84 34.84
C GLU A 96 -1.66 -39.81 34.58
N GLY A 97 -2.51 -39.50 33.60
CA GLY A 97 -3.56 -40.41 33.09
C GLY A 97 -2.99 -41.66 32.39
N PHE A 98 -1.83 -41.55 31.74
CA PHE A 98 -1.12 -42.68 31.13
C PHE A 98 -0.47 -43.59 32.18
N LEU A 99 0.11 -43.01 33.23
CA LEU A 99 0.60 -43.76 34.40
C LEU A 99 -0.53 -44.47 35.15
N LEU A 100 -1.71 -43.85 35.24
CA LEU A 100 -2.92 -44.48 35.78
C LEU A 100 -3.41 -45.61 34.86
N ALA A 101 -3.33 -45.46 33.53
CA ALA A 101 -3.70 -46.49 32.55
C ALA A 101 -2.71 -47.66 32.48
N TYR A 102 -1.44 -47.47 32.86
CA TYR A 102 -0.44 -48.54 32.96
C TYR A 102 -0.85 -49.64 33.95
N SER A 103 -1.67 -49.30 34.95
CA SER A 103 -2.21 -50.27 35.91
C SER A 103 -3.28 -51.20 35.31
N HIS A 104 -3.94 -50.83 34.20
CA HIS A 104 -4.97 -51.61 33.51
C HIS A 104 -4.84 -51.56 31.96
N PRO A 105 -3.83 -52.25 31.37
CA PRO A 105 -3.44 -52.08 29.97
C PRO A 105 -4.40 -52.66 28.92
N LEU A 106 -5.29 -53.60 29.30
CA LEU A 106 -6.12 -54.34 28.33
C LEU A 106 -7.46 -53.69 27.99
N ILE A 107 -8.06 -52.91 28.89
CA ILE A 107 -9.41 -52.35 28.67
C ILE A 107 -9.34 -50.97 27.98
N THR A 108 -8.28 -50.20 28.21
CA THR A 108 -8.20 -48.80 27.74
C THR A 108 -7.73 -48.67 26.30
N THR A 109 -6.88 -49.58 25.79
CA THR A 109 -6.36 -49.51 24.42
C THR A 109 -7.46 -49.71 23.36
N GLY A 110 -8.43 -50.58 23.63
CA GLY A 110 -9.58 -50.81 22.74
C GLY A 110 -10.60 -49.66 22.74
N ALA A 111 -10.82 -49.02 23.90
CA ALA A 111 -11.77 -47.92 24.03
C ALA A 111 -11.27 -46.63 23.37
N VAL A 112 -9.98 -46.32 23.46
CA VAL A 112 -9.40 -45.07 22.92
C VAL A 112 -9.40 -45.04 21.38
N VAL A 113 -9.06 -46.15 20.72
CA VAL A 113 -9.05 -46.22 19.25
C VAL A 113 -10.47 -46.22 18.67
N GLY A 114 -11.42 -46.91 19.33
CA GLY A 114 -12.81 -46.98 18.90
C GLY A 114 -13.54 -45.63 18.99
N VAL A 115 -13.35 -44.90 20.10
CA VAL A 115 -14.00 -43.58 20.30
C VAL A 115 -13.34 -42.49 19.45
N GLY A 116 -12.03 -42.57 19.19
CA GLY A 116 -11.32 -41.62 18.33
C GLY A 116 -11.80 -41.64 16.86
N SER A 117 -12.06 -42.82 16.29
CA SER A 117 -12.41 -42.93 14.87
C SER A 117 -13.88 -42.59 14.56
N LEU A 118 -14.82 -42.90 15.46
CA LEU A 118 -16.25 -42.58 15.27
C LEU A 118 -16.65 -41.22 15.83
N GLY A 119 -15.95 -40.70 16.85
CA GLY A 119 -16.27 -39.42 17.49
C GLY A 119 -15.82 -38.18 16.70
N LEU A 120 -14.85 -38.30 15.79
CA LEU A 120 -14.35 -37.18 15.00
C LEU A 120 -15.29 -36.86 13.81
N LYS A 121 -16.38 -36.12 14.06
CA LYS A 121 -17.28 -35.55 13.01
C LYS A 121 -16.54 -34.91 11.82
N LYS A 122 -15.31 -34.42 12.03
CA LYS A 122 -14.46 -33.79 11.01
C LYS A 122 -13.94 -34.74 9.92
N SER A 123 -13.71 -36.02 10.19
CA SER A 123 -13.16 -36.94 9.17
C SER A 123 -14.18 -37.30 8.08
N ARG A 124 -15.45 -37.53 8.48
CA ARG A 124 -16.56 -37.72 7.53
C ARG A 124 -16.80 -36.49 6.67
N GLN A 125 -16.74 -35.30 7.28
CA GLN A 125 -16.86 -34.02 6.58
C GLN A 125 -15.70 -33.79 5.60
N PHE A 126 -14.48 -34.19 5.97
CA PHE A 126 -13.30 -34.04 5.12
C PHE A 126 -13.41 -34.86 3.84
N LEU A 127 -13.90 -36.10 3.95
CA LEU A 127 -14.05 -36.98 2.79
C LEU A 127 -15.15 -36.46 1.83
N THR A 128 -16.29 -36.03 2.36
CA THR A 128 -17.39 -35.47 1.56
C THR A 128 -17.06 -34.13 0.92
N TYR A 129 -16.25 -33.29 1.57
CA TYR A 129 -15.77 -32.03 0.98
C TYR A 129 -14.87 -32.29 -0.23
N LYS A 130 -14.01 -33.31 -0.15
CA LYS A 130 -13.06 -33.63 -1.21
C LYS A 130 -13.76 -34.23 -2.42
N THR A 131 -14.80 -35.04 -2.22
CA THR A 131 -15.59 -35.60 -3.31
C THR A 131 -16.49 -34.54 -3.97
N MET A 132 -17.17 -33.68 -3.19
CA MET A 132 -17.95 -32.56 -3.74
C MET A 132 -17.11 -31.63 -4.62
N ARG A 133 -15.83 -31.41 -4.28
CA ARG A 133 -14.88 -30.61 -5.07
C ARG A 133 -14.56 -31.21 -6.45
N ILE A 134 -14.63 -32.53 -6.60
CA ILE A 134 -14.31 -33.25 -7.84
C ILE A 134 -15.51 -33.27 -8.80
N PHE A 135 -16.74 -33.10 -8.27
CA PHE A 135 -17.98 -33.07 -9.09
C PHE A 135 -18.36 -31.68 -9.62
N LEU A 136 -17.58 -30.63 -9.35
CA LEU A 136 -17.74 -29.35 -10.07
C LEU A 136 -17.24 -29.53 -11.50
N SER A 137 -18.15 -29.47 -12.47
CA SER A 137 -17.81 -29.58 -13.89
C SER A 137 -16.84 -28.46 -14.29
N GLU A 138 -15.87 -28.77 -15.14
CA GLU A 138 -14.87 -27.82 -15.65
C GLU A 138 -15.50 -26.54 -16.21
N GLN A 139 -16.68 -26.65 -16.82
CA GLN A 139 -17.46 -25.54 -17.36
C GLN A 139 -17.97 -24.55 -16.29
N THR A 140 -18.31 -25.02 -15.08
CA THR A 140 -18.70 -24.13 -13.97
C THR A 140 -17.52 -23.40 -13.35
N LEU A 141 -16.32 -24.00 -13.41
CA LEU A 141 -15.07 -23.34 -12.98
C LEU A 141 -14.62 -22.28 -14.00
N LEU A 142 -14.73 -22.58 -15.30
CA LEU A 142 -14.41 -21.64 -16.37
C LEU A 142 -15.36 -20.44 -16.38
N SER A 143 -16.68 -20.65 -16.31
CA SER A 143 -17.65 -19.54 -16.24
C SER A 143 -17.46 -18.67 -14.99
N ARG A 144 -17.09 -19.27 -13.85
CA ARG A 144 -16.73 -18.51 -12.64
C ARG A 144 -15.42 -17.73 -12.83
N ALA A 145 -14.43 -18.30 -13.50
CA ALA A 145 -13.19 -17.60 -13.81
C ALA A 145 -13.44 -16.41 -14.74
N ASP A 146 -14.27 -16.56 -15.79
CA ASP A 146 -14.64 -15.48 -16.71
C ASP A 146 -15.38 -14.34 -15.99
N ALA A 147 -16.32 -14.68 -15.10
CA ALA A 147 -17.01 -13.68 -14.28
C ALA A 147 -16.02 -12.89 -13.40
N ARG A 148 -15.06 -13.57 -12.76
CA ARG A 148 -14.01 -12.93 -11.96
C ARG A 148 -13.08 -12.05 -12.79
N VAL A 149 -12.69 -12.50 -13.99
CA VAL A 149 -11.86 -11.69 -14.90
C VAL A 149 -12.61 -10.43 -15.32
N LYS A 150 -13.92 -10.52 -15.57
CA LYS A 150 -14.75 -9.36 -15.91
C LYS A 150 -14.87 -8.37 -14.74
N GLU A 151 -15.10 -8.87 -13.52
CA GLU A 151 -15.09 -8.05 -12.29
C GLU A 151 -13.74 -7.33 -12.11
N LEU A 152 -12.63 -8.05 -12.31
CA LEU A 152 -11.27 -7.48 -12.20
C LEU A 152 -10.99 -6.45 -13.29
N ARG A 153 -11.43 -6.66 -14.53
CA ARG A 153 -11.30 -5.64 -15.58
C ARG A 153 -12.04 -4.37 -15.23
N GLN A 154 -13.27 -4.49 -14.72
CA GLN A 154 -14.06 -3.34 -14.29
C GLN A 154 -13.39 -2.59 -13.13
N SER A 155 -12.81 -3.31 -12.16
CA SER A 155 -12.09 -2.66 -11.06
C SER A 155 -10.82 -1.95 -11.53
N ILE A 156 -10.11 -2.50 -12.52
CA ILE A 156 -8.94 -1.85 -13.13
C ILE A 156 -9.35 -0.57 -13.86
N GLU A 157 -10.46 -0.57 -14.60
CA GLU A 157 -10.94 0.64 -15.29
C GLU A 157 -11.32 1.76 -14.31
N LEU A 158 -12.00 1.41 -13.21
CA LEU A 158 -12.31 2.35 -12.14
C LEU A 158 -11.02 2.89 -11.50
N LEU A 159 -10.06 2.01 -11.19
CA LEU A 159 -8.78 2.39 -10.59
C LEU A 159 -7.96 3.28 -11.52
N LYS A 160 -7.98 3.04 -12.83
CA LYS A 160 -7.31 3.90 -13.82
C LYS A 160 -7.94 5.29 -13.87
N GLY A 161 -9.27 5.37 -13.85
CA GLY A 161 -9.98 6.65 -13.81
C GLY A 161 -9.73 7.42 -12.51
N GLU A 162 -9.63 6.73 -11.38
CA GLU A 162 -9.26 7.35 -10.09
C GLU A 162 -7.79 7.76 -10.02
N SER A 163 -6.88 6.94 -10.56
CA SER A 163 -5.45 7.24 -10.57
C SER A 163 -5.14 8.48 -11.40
N GLU A 164 -5.73 8.61 -12.59
CA GLU A 164 -5.54 9.80 -13.43
C GLU A 164 -6.07 11.08 -12.75
N LYS A 165 -7.18 10.97 -12.00
CA LYS A 165 -7.73 12.10 -11.23
C LYS A 165 -6.81 12.49 -10.07
N LEU A 166 -6.29 11.50 -9.33
CA LEU A 166 -5.39 11.73 -8.20
C LEU A 166 -4.04 12.27 -8.67
N GLU A 167 -3.53 11.78 -9.80
CA GLU A 167 -2.29 12.28 -10.42
C GLU A 167 -2.42 13.76 -10.81
N LYS A 168 -3.52 14.14 -11.49
CA LYS A 168 -3.79 15.54 -11.82
C LYS A 168 -3.86 16.43 -10.57
N ARG A 169 -4.50 15.95 -9.50
CA ARG A 169 -4.56 16.68 -8.22
C ARG A 169 -3.18 16.81 -7.58
N ALA A 170 -2.35 15.77 -7.63
CA ALA A 170 -1.00 15.80 -7.08
C ALA A 170 -0.12 16.79 -7.84
N LEU A 171 -0.14 16.79 -9.18
CA LEU A 171 0.59 17.73 -10.02
C LEU A 171 0.17 19.18 -9.76
N GLN A 172 -1.14 19.44 -9.64
CA GLN A 172 -1.64 20.77 -9.29
C GLN A 172 -1.16 21.22 -7.91
N ALA A 173 -1.24 20.33 -6.90
CA ALA A 173 -0.78 20.63 -5.55
C ALA A 173 0.72 20.91 -5.50
N GLU A 174 1.53 20.16 -6.24
CA GLU A 174 2.97 20.39 -6.39
C GLU A 174 3.24 21.77 -7.00
N GLU A 175 2.55 22.12 -8.08
CA GLU A 175 2.72 23.42 -8.74
C GLU A 175 2.35 24.58 -7.79
N HIS A 176 1.25 24.45 -7.04
CA HIS A 176 0.87 25.41 -6.02
C HIS A 176 1.89 25.51 -4.88
N LEU A 177 2.49 24.39 -4.45
CA LEU A 177 3.53 24.37 -3.43
C LEU A 177 4.78 25.10 -3.93
N VAL A 178 5.28 24.78 -5.13
CA VAL A 178 6.47 25.42 -5.71
C VAL A 178 6.26 26.92 -5.86
N ARG A 179 5.12 27.36 -6.41
CA ARG A 179 4.78 28.78 -6.51
C ARG A 179 4.59 29.44 -5.14
N GLY A 180 4.00 28.75 -4.17
CA GLY A 180 3.86 29.22 -2.80
C GLY A 180 5.22 29.43 -2.12
N ARG A 181 6.13 28.49 -2.30
CA ARG A 181 7.50 28.53 -1.77
C ARG A 181 8.30 29.70 -2.34
N THR A 182 8.19 29.98 -3.64
CA THR A 182 8.88 31.13 -4.25
C THR A 182 8.31 32.46 -3.77
N LYS A 183 6.98 32.58 -3.66
CA LYS A 183 6.31 33.76 -3.09
C LYS A 183 6.73 34.01 -1.64
N LEU A 184 6.74 32.97 -0.80
CA LEU A 184 7.19 33.06 0.59
C LEU A 184 8.66 33.50 0.70
N ARG A 185 9.52 32.97 -0.18
CA ARG A 185 10.93 33.38 -0.23
C ARG A 185 11.07 34.86 -0.61
N GLN A 186 10.34 35.32 -1.63
CA GLN A 186 10.38 36.72 -2.05
C GLN A 186 9.86 37.66 -0.96
N ALA A 187 8.73 37.32 -0.34
CA ALA A 187 8.17 38.06 0.79
C ALA A 187 9.16 38.10 1.96
N GLY A 188 9.80 36.97 2.29
CA GLY A 188 10.86 36.91 3.29
C GLY A 188 11.99 37.90 3.01
N LYS A 189 12.49 37.96 1.76
CA LYS A 189 13.55 38.90 1.37
C LYS A 189 13.13 40.36 1.51
N GLN A 190 11.90 40.68 1.14
CA GLN A 190 11.34 42.02 1.33
C GLN A 190 11.26 42.38 2.82
N ILE A 191 10.77 41.46 3.66
CA ILE A 191 10.72 41.65 5.11
C ILE A 191 12.13 41.84 5.69
N GLN A 192 13.12 41.08 5.24
CA GLN A 192 14.51 41.24 5.67
C GLN A 192 15.08 42.61 5.29
N GLY A 193 14.73 43.13 4.09
CA GLY A 193 15.04 44.49 3.68
C GLY A 193 14.43 45.54 4.63
N VAL A 194 13.17 45.37 5.02
CA VAL A 194 12.48 46.25 5.98
C VAL A 194 13.06 46.15 7.39
N ILE A 195 13.48 44.96 7.82
CA ILE A 195 14.19 44.76 9.09
C ILE A 195 15.50 45.56 9.09
N ALA A 196 16.26 45.51 7.98
CA ALA A 196 17.50 46.25 7.85
C ALA A 196 17.27 47.78 7.81
N SER A 197 16.23 48.26 7.14
CA SER A 197 15.89 49.69 7.15
C SER A 197 15.42 50.16 8.52
N SER A 198 14.55 49.40 9.19
CA SER A 198 14.11 49.69 10.55
C SER A 198 15.27 49.69 11.55
N TYR A 199 16.23 48.77 11.40
CA TYR A 199 17.46 48.76 12.21
C TYR A 199 18.32 50.01 11.98
N LYS A 200 18.43 50.51 10.73
CA LYS A 200 19.12 51.77 10.44
C LYS A 200 18.42 52.96 11.09
N ILE A 201 17.09 53.03 11.01
CA ILE A 201 16.29 54.09 11.66
C ILE A 201 16.48 54.04 13.18
N GLU A 202 16.41 52.85 13.79
CA GLU A 202 16.63 52.66 15.22
C GLU A 202 18.04 53.15 15.63
N ARG A 203 19.06 52.85 14.83
CA ARG A 203 20.44 53.28 15.07
C ARG A 203 20.61 54.79 14.93
N GLN A 204 20.02 55.41 13.92
CA GLN A 204 20.02 56.86 13.72
C GLN A 204 19.28 57.58 14.86
N ALA A 205 18.12 57.07 15.27
CA ALA A 205 17.37 57.61 16.39
C ALA A 205 18.16 57.53 17.70
N ARG A 206 18.85 56.41 17.98
CA ARG A 206 19.74 56.34 19.15
C ARG A 206 20.88 57.35 19.07
N GLY A 207 21.58 57.43 17.95
CA GLY A 207 22.67 58.40 17.77
C GLY A 207 22.19 59.86 17.96
N LEU A 208 21.01 60.19 17.43
CA LEU A 208 20.40 61.51 17.62
C LEU A 208 20.01 61.76 19.09
N LYS A 209 19.46 60.76 19.77
CA LYS A 209 19.17 60.85 21.21
C LYS A 209 20.44 61.10 22.01
N ASP A 210 21.53 60.43 21.68
CA ASP A 210 22.82 60.57 22.35
C ASP A 210 23.38 61.99 22.15
N ALA A 211 23.34 62.53 20.93
CA ALA A 211 23.72 63.91 20.64
C ALA A 211 22.82 64.92 21.37
N LEU A 212 21.49 64.69 21.40
CA LEU A 212 20.57 65.53 22.14
C LEU A 212 20.84 65.50 23.65
N ASN A 213 21.51 64.47 24.17
CA ASN A 213 21.81 64.31 25.58
C ASN A 213 22.82 65.35 26.10
N GLU A 214 23.65 65.90 25.19
CA GLU A 214 24.67 66.89 25.50
C GLU A 214 24.09 68.29 25.78
N PHE A 215 22.88 68.59 25.30
CA PHE A 215 22.25 69.90 25.45
C PHE A 215 21.21 69.93 26.57
N PRO A 216 21.40 70.69 27.67
CA PRO A 216 20.43 70.79 28.77
C PRO A 216 19.24 71.72 28.47
N SER A 217 18.75 71.75 27.23
CA SER A 217 17.67 72.65 26.78
C SER A 217 16.29 71.99 26.86
N ARG A 218 15.23 72.78 27.12
CA ARG A 218 13.84 72.29 27.18
C ARG A 218 13.37 71.68 25.85
N GLU A 219 13.77 72.26 24.72
CA GLU A 219 13.48 71.74 23.38
C GLU A 219 14.18 70.41 23.12
N ALA A 220 15.46 70.29 23.54
CA ALA A 220 16.19 69.03 23.46
C ALA A 220 15.49 67.92 24.26
N SER A 221 14.94 68.23 25.44
CA SER A 221 14.17 67.26 26.23
C SER A 221 12.91 66.76 25.51
N ARG A 222 12.18 67.65 24.80
CA ARG A 222 11.04 67.25 23.96
C ARG A 222 11.47 66.30 22.85
N PHE A 223 12.48 66.68 22.07
CA PHE A 223 13.01 65.84 20.99
C PHE A 223 13.57 64.50 21.49
N ARG A 224 14.23 64.46 22.65
CA ARG A 224 14.69 63.20 23.28
C ARG A 224 13.54 62.23 23.49
N THR A 225 12.38 62.73 23.91
CA THR A 225 11.18 61.91 24.16
C THR A 225 10.62 61.37 22.85
N GLU A 226 10.48 62.23 21.84
CA GLU A 226 10.00 61.86 20.50
C GLU A 226 10.91 60.82 19.84
N VAL A 227 12.23 61.06 19.83
CA VAL A 227 13.22 60.15 19.25
C VAL A 227 13.28 58.82 20.01
N THR A 228 13.11 58.84 21.34
CA THR A 228 13.05 57.61 22.14
C THR A 228 11.80 56.79 21.80
N ASN A 229 10.65 57.45 21.59
CA ASN A 229 9.42 56.78 21.19
C ASN A 229 9.55 56.18 19.77
N LEU A 230 10.10 56.94 18.83
CA LEU A 230 10.36 56.47 17.46
C LEU A 230 11.30 55.25 17.43
N ALA A 231 12.38 55.28 18.22
CA ALA A 231 13.30 54.15 18.35
C ALA A 231 12.62 52.90 18.94
N LYS A 232 11.74 53.08 19.93
CA LYS A 232 10.95 51.98 20.52
C LYS A 232 9.97 51.39 19.51
N GLU A 233 9.30 52.22 18.73
CA GLU A 233 8.37 51.80 17.69
C GLU A 233 9.09 51.02 16.58
N ALA A 234 10.18 51.56 16.04
CA ALA A 234 11.01 50.87 15.05
C ALA A 234 11.50 49.50 15.56
N LYS A 235 11.97 49.44 16.81
CA LYS A 235 12.38 48.17 17.45
C LYS A 235 11.23 47.18 17.60
N LYS A 236 10.02 47.64 17.94
CA LYS A 236 8.82 46.79 18.06
C LYS A 236 8.45 46.20 16.71
N GLU A 237 8.37 47.02 15.67
CA GLU A 237 8.09 46.59 14.29
C GLU A 237 9.13 45.60 13.79
N ARG A 238 10.42 45.90 13.99
CA ARG A 238 11.53 45.01 13.63
C ARG A 238 11.40 43.64 14.29
N ASN A 239 11.08 43.61 15.58
CA ASN A 239 10.90 42.36 16.31
C ASN A 239 9.67 41.57 15.84
N ALA A 240 8.58 42.25 15.47
CA ALA A 240 7.40 41.61 14.87
C ALA A 240 7.75 40.97 13.52
N LEU A 241 8.41 41.73 12.62
CA LEU A 241 8.86 41.24 11.32
C LEU A 241 9.87 40.10 11.43
N SER A 242 10.79 40.16 12.40
CA SER A 242 11.76 39.10 12.64
C SER A 242 11.10 37.78 13.07
N LYS A 243 9.98 37.82 13.81
CA LYS A 243 9.19 36.62 14.14
C LYS A 243 8.56 36.02 12.87
N GLU A 244 8.04 36.85 11.97
CA GLU A 244 7.48 36.37 10.69
C GLU A 244 8.55 35.72 9.80
N VAL A 245 9.74 36.30 9.71
CA VAL A 245 10.87 35.67 8.99
C VAL A 245 11.27 34.33 9.63
N THR A 246 11.28 34.26 10.96
CA THR A 246 11.57 33.00 11.67
C THR A 246 10.51 31.94 11.37
N LYS A 247 9.22 32.32 11.31
CA LYS A 247 8.16 31.40 10.87
C LYS A 247 8.42 30.89 9.45
N ILE A 248 8.80 31.74 8.51
CA ILE A 248 9.14 31.31 7.13
C ILE A 248 10.32 30.33 7.13
N SER A 249 11.36 30.62 7.91
CA SER A 249 12.53 29.74 8.05
C SER A 249 12.17 28.37 8.64
N ASN A 250 11.26 28.32 9.62
CA ASN A 250 10.81 27.07 10.24
C ASN A 250 10.08 26.14 9.25
N HIS A 251 9.53 26.67 8.15
CA HIS A 251 8.98 25.87 7.05
C HIS A 251 10.05 25.35 6.07
N GLY A 252 11.34 25.45 6.41
CA GLY A 252 12.45 25.00 5.57
C GLY A 252 12.68 25.88 4.33
N ILE A 253 12.26 27.15 4.39
CA ILE A 253 12.46 28.14 3.33
C ILE A 253 13.57 29.08 3.77
N SER A 254 14.73 28.97 3.13
CA SER A 254 15.84 29.92 3.34
C SER A 254 15.46 31.26 2.71
N VAL A 255 15.34 32.28 3.55
CA VAL A 255 15.15 33.68 3.14
C VAL A 255 16.48 34.30 2.76
#